data_AF-A0A2H4ZHS4-F1
#
_entry.id   AF-A0A2H4ZHS4-F1
#
_cell.length_a   1.000
_cell.length_b   1.000
_cell.length_c   1.000
_cell.angle_alpha   90.00
_cell.angle_beta   90.00
_cell.angle_gamma   90.00
#
_symmetry.space_group_name_H-M   'P 1'
#
loop_
_entity.id
_entity.type
_entity.pdbx_description
1 polymer ?
#
loop_
_entity_poly.entity_id
_entity_poly.type
_entity_poly.pdbx_seq_one_letter_code
_entity_poly.pdbx_strand_id
1 'polypeptide(L)'
;MKDTTDQGTGDMFGIKRGRGRPKTGSAKSGAERQAAYRAKQQDNNVTVTINRALMEGLDAQMQAIRDRGSAVVLTPEQAGEILQALRTAENKQLRG
;
A
#
# COMPACT_ATOMS: atom_id res chain seq x y z
N MET A 1 -36.95 28.71 -17.05
CA MET A 1 -35.99 29.38 -16.15
C MET A 1 -36.43 29.02 -14.72
N LYS A 2 -35.57 28.44 -13.89
CA LYS A 2 -35.93 28.00 -12.53
C LYS A 2 -35.60 29.15 -11.57
N ASP A 3 -36.57 29.55 -10.76
CA ASP A 3 -36.47 30.70 -9.86
C ASP A 3 -35.41 30.48 -8.78
N THR A 4 -34.51 31.43 -8.62
CA THR A 4 -33.29 31.32 -7.78
C THR A 4 -33.56 31.61 -6.30
N THR A 5 -34.76 32.09 -5.97
CA THR A 5 -35.20 32.51 -4.62
C THR A 5 -36.11 31.51 -3.92
N ASP A 6 -36.43 30.38 -4.55
CA ASP A 6 -37.19 29.31 -3.91
C ASP A 6 -36.28 28.46 -3.00
N GLN A 7 -36.03 28.98 -1.80
CA GLN A 7 -35.29 28.30 -0.73
C GLN A 7 -36.19 27.39 0.12
N GLY A 8 -37.50 27.30 -0.17
CA GLY A 8 -38.48 26.59 0.66
C GLY A 8 -38.88 25.21 0.12
N THR A 9 -38.96 25.04 -1.20
CA THR A 9 -39.52 23.80 -1.78
C THR A 9 -38.56 22.61 -1.72
N GLY A 10 -37.25 22.85 -1.50
CA GLY A 10 -36.26 21.78 -1.31
C GLY A 10 -36.36 21.03 0.02
N ASP A 11 -36.99 21.65 1.03
CA ASP A 11 -37.06 21.12 2.40
C ASP A 11 -38.39 20.37 2.69
N MET A 12 -39.44 20.62 1.89
CA MET A 12 -40.72 19.89 2.01
C MET A 12 -40.69 18.47 1.42
N PHE A 13 -39.71 18.18 0.56
CA PHE A 13 -39.39 16.83 0.10
C PHE A 13 -37.93 16.56 0.39
N GLY A 14 -37.61 16.32 1.66
CA GLY A 14 -36.25 16.13 2.17
C GLY A 14 -35.34 15.47 1.13
N ILE A 15 -34.27 16.17 0.75
CA ILE A 15 -33.33 15.82 -0.32
C ILE A 15 -33.19 14.30 -0.41
N LYS A 16 -33.71 13.68 -1.48
CA LYS A 16 -33.64 12.22 -1.67
C LYS A 16 -32.20 11.76 -1.53
N ARG A 17 -31.89 11.15 -0.39
CA ARG A 17 -30.55 10.69 -0.07
C ARG A 17 -30.22 9.52 -0.98
N GLY A 18 -29.12 9.63 -1.74
CA GLY A 18 -28.50 8.47 -2.35
C GLY A 18 -28.17 7.43 -1.26
N ARG A 19 -28.52 6.16 -1.50
CA ARG A 19 -28.19 5.07 -0.57
C ARG A 19 -26.67 5.08 -0.30
N GLY A 20 -26.27 4.98 0.97
CA GLY A 20 -24.86 4.90 1.39
C GLY A 20 -24.18 6.20 1.83
N ARG A 21 -24.80 7.39 1.69
CA ARG A 21 -24.23 8.64 2.22
C ARG A 21 -24.54 8.77 3.72
N PRO A 22 -23.54 8.82 4.63
CA PRO A 22 -23.80 8.91 6.07
C PRO A 22 -24.60 10.16 6.45
N LYS A 23 -25.35 10.06 7.56
CA LYS A 23 -26.29 11.11 8.01
C LYS A 23 -25.57 12.36 8.53
N THR A 24 -24.36 12.18 9.04
CA THR A 24 -23.44 13.26 9.40
C THR A 24 -22.40 13.39 8.28
N GLY A 25 -21.84 14.59 8.08
CA GLY A 25 -20.79 14.87 7.08
C GLY A 25 -19.47 14.11 7.27
N SER A 26 -19.48 13.05 8.08
CA SER A 26 -18.39 12.12 8.42
C SER A 26 -18.03 11.15 7.29
N ALA A 27 -18.52 11.39 6.07
CA ALA A 27 -18.10 10.61 4.91
C ALA A 27 -16.62 10.89 4.66
N LYS A 28 -15.76 9.88 4.88
CA LYS A 28 -14.34 10.01 4.54
C LYS A 28 -14.19 10.47 3.09
N SER A 29 -13.39 11.50 2.87
CA SER A 29 -13.08 11.94 1.51
C SER A 29 -12.38 10.82 0.74
N GLY A 30 -12.35 10.91 -0.59
CA GLY A 30 -11.59 9.94 -1.40
C GLY A 30 -10.11 9.94 -1.02
N ALA A 31 -9.55 11.11 -0.72
CA ALA A 31 -8.16 11.28 -0.30
C ALA A 31 -7.88 10.61 1.05
N GLU A 32 -8.75 10.80 2.04
CA GLU A 32 -8.61 10.17 3.37
C GLU A 32 -8.65 8.64 3.29
N ARG A 33 -9.50 8.10 2.42
CA ARG A 33 -9.54 6.65 2.18
C ARG A 33 -8.25 6.14 1.54
N GLN A 34 -7.72 6.84 0.55
CA GLN A 34 -6.44 6.48 -0.06
C GLN A 34 -5.27 6.61 0.94
N ALA A 35 -5.25 7.64 1.77
CA ALA A 35 -4.23 7.81 2.81
C ALA A 35 -4.28 6.67 3.83
N ALA A 36 -5.47 6.31 4.32
CA ALA A 36 -5.65 5.18 5.23
C ALA A 36 -5.25 3.84 4.59
N TYR A 37 -5.53 3.65 3.29
CA TYR A 37 -5.08 2.47 2.56
C TYR A 37 -3.55 2.41 2.47
N ARG A 38 -2.89 3.52 2.12
CA ARG A 38 -1.42 3.59 2.04
C ARG A 38 -0.76 3.33 3.40
N ALA A 39 -1.31 3.89 4.48
CA ALA A 39 -0.83 3.62 5.84
C ALA A 39 -0.93 2.13 6.17
N LYS A 40 -2.09 1.51 5.91
CA LYS A 40 -2.26 0.06 6.10
C LYS A 40 -1.28 -0.78 5.27
N GLN A 41 -0.95 -0.34 4.05
CA GLN A 41 0.03 -1.04 3.22
C GLN A 41 1.44 -0.94 3.79
N GLN A 42 1.82 0.18 4.39
CA GLN A 42 3.12 0.37 5.05
C GLN A 42 3.23 -0.44 6.35
N ASP A 43 2.13 -0.59 7.10
CA ASP A 43 2.12 -1.42 8.31
C ASP A 43 2.37 -2.91 8.02
N ASN A 44 1.94 -3.39 6.85
CA ASN A 44 2.00 -4.82 6.51
C ASN A 44 3.19 -5.20 5.62
N ASN A 45 3.82 -4.23 4.94
CA ASN A 45 4.81 -4.52 3.90
C ASN A 45 6.06 -3.66 4.05
N VAL A 46 7.22 -4.27 3.80
CA VAL A 46 8.50 -3.58 3.63
C VAL A 46 8.84 -3.56 2.15
N THR A 47 9.13 -2.38 1.60
CA THR A 47 9.57 -2.23 0.22
C THR A 47 11.09 -2.17 0.15
N VAL A 48 11.71 -3.05 -0.63
CA VAL A 48 13.17 -3.17 -0.73
C VAL A 48 13.59 -2.92 -2.17
N THR A 49 14.58 -2.07 -2.36
CA THR A 49 15.18 -1.82 -3.68
C THR A 49 16.42 -2.69 -3.81
N ILE A 50 16.44 -3.58 -4.79
CA ILE A 50 17.55 -4.51 -5.06
C ILE A 50 18.04 -4.29 -6.49
N ASN A 51 19.34 -4.44 -6.74
CA ASN A 51 19.89 -4.37 -8.08
C ASN A 51 19.30 -5.50 -8.95
N ARG A 52 18.89 -5.16 -10.18
CA ARG A 52 18.32 -6.10 -11.13
C ARG A 52 19.23 -7.31 -11.39
N ALA A 53 20.55 -7.12 -11.43
CA ALA A 53 21.50 -8.20 -11.65
C ALA A 53 21.49 -9.27 -10.54
N LEU A 54 21.06 -8.91 -9.33
CA LEU A 54 20.99 -9.81 -8.18
C LEU A 54 19.63 -10.54 -8.08
N MET A 55 18.60 -10.08 -8.80
CA MET A 55 17.26 -10.64 -8.69
C MET A 55 17.18 -12.08 -9.22
N GLU A 56 17.90 -12.39 -10.29
CA GLU A 56 17.92 -13.75 -10.85
C GLU A 56 18.58 -14.75 -9.90
N GLY A 57 19.70 -14.36 -9.28
CA GLY A 57 20.38 -15.17 -8.27
C GLY A 57 19.53 -15.35 -7.00
N LEU A 58 18.83 -14.30 -6.58
CA LEU A 58 17.90 -14.37 -5.44
C LEU A 58 16.73 -15.32 -5.71
N ASP A 59 16.11 -15.22 -6.89
CA ASP A 59 14.99 -16.10 -7.27
C ASP A 59 15.42 -17.57 -7.32
N ALA A 60 16.57 -17.85 -7.96
CA ALA A 60 17.13 -19.18 -8.03
C ALA A 60 17.48 -19.74 -6.64
N GLN A 61 18.03 -18.92 -5.73
CA GLN A 61 18.29 -19.33 -4.35
C GLN A 61 17.00 -19.66 -3.60
N MET A 62 15.95 -18.85 -3.76
CA MET A 62 14.65 -19.07 -3.11
C MET A 62 13.95 -20.32 -3.66
N GLN A 63 14.11 -20.60 -4.95
CA GLN A 63 13.62 -21.82 -5.58
C GLN A 63 14.37 -23.05 -5.04
N ALA A 64 15.70 -23.01 -4.96
CA ALA A 64 16.50 -24.08 -4.40
C ALA A 64 16.05 -24.43 -2.96
N ILE A 65 15.84 -23.42 -2.11
CA ILE A 65 15.35 -23.62 -0.74
C ILE A 65 13.94 -24.25 -0.73
N ARG A 66 13.03 -23.77 -1.60
CA ARG A 66 11.66 -24.30 -1.72
C ARG A 66 11.66 -25.78 -2.05
N ASP A 67 12.52 -26.18 -2.99
CA ASP A 67 12.63 -27.56 -3.48
C ASP A 67 13.46 -28.44 -2.53
N ARG A 68 13.81 -27.93 -1.34
CA ARG A 68 14.69 -28.56 -0.33
C ARG A 68 16.08 -28.89 -0.86
N GLY A 69 16.51 -28.20 -1.92
CA GLY A 69 17.86 -28.24 -2.43
C GLY A 69 18.81 -27.49 -1.49
N SER A 70 20.00 -28.05 -1.29
CA SER A 70 21.10 -27.41 -0.56
C SER A 70 22.02 -26.59 -1.46
N ALA A 71 21.63 -26.36 -2.72
CA ALA A 71 22.42 -25.61 -3.67
C ALA A 71 22.53 -24.14 -3.23
N VAL A 72 23.76 -23.70 -3.06
CA VAL A 72 24.09 -22.28 -2.85
C VAL A 72 24.35 -21.69 -4.23
N VAL A 73 23.43 -20.85 -4.69
CA VAL A 73 23.44 -20.25 -6.03
C VAL A 73 24.03 -18.83 -5.98
N LEU A 74 23.86 -18.12 -4.85
CA LEU A 74 24.42 -16.79 -4.63
C LEU A 74 25.86 -16.85 -4.11
N THR A 75 26.72 -15.95 -4.59
CA THR A 75 28.03 -15.75 -3.95
C THR A 75 27.87 -15.04 -2.59
N PRO A 76 28.84 -15.18 -1.66
CA PRO A 76 28.79 -14.48 -0.37
C PRO A 76 28.66 -12.97 -0.51
N GLU A 77 29.29 -12.37 -1.51
CA GLU A 77 29.25 -10.94 -1.79
C GLU A 77 27.85 -10.51 -2.24
N GLN A 78 27.25 -11.25 -3.18
CA GLN A 78 25.88 -10.98 -3.66
C GLN A 78 24.85 -11.14 -2.53
N ALA A 79 25.00 -12.17 -1.69
CA ALA A 79 24.17 -12.35 -0.51
C ALA A 79 24.33 -11.19 0.49
N GLY A 80 25.56 -10.70 0.66
CA GLY A 80 25.88 -9.52 1.49
C GLY A 80 25.18 -8.26 1.00
N GLU A 81 25.22 -7.98 -0.30
CA GLU A 81 24.55 -6.82 -0.91
C GLU A 81 23.03 -6.88 -0.73
N ILE A 82 22.41 -8.06 -0.94
CA ILE A 82 20.97 -8.26 -0.71
C ILE A 82 20.63 -8.05 0.76
N LEU A 83 21.43 -8.61 1.68
CA LEU A 83 21.21 -8.47 3.11
C LEU A 83 21.33 -7.01 3.56
N GLN A 84 22.27 -6.26 3.01
CA GLN A 84 22.40 -4.84 3.28
C GLN A 84 21.16 -4.06 2.82
N ALA A 85 20.68 -4.32 1.60
CA ALA A 85 19.46 -3.69 1.09
C ALA A 85 18.24 -3.96 1.98
N LEU A 86 18.09 -5.21 2.44
CA LEU A 86 17.04 -5.61 3.38
C LEU A 86 17.14 -4.83 4.71
N ARG A 87 18.32 -4.79 5.33
CA ARG A 87 18.53 -4.07 6.60
C ARG A 87 18.31 -2.56 6.47
N THR A 88 18.75 -1.95 5.37
CA THR A 88 18.54 -0.52 5.13
C THR A 88 17.05 -0.21 4.99
N ALA A 89 16.30 -1.06 4.28
CA ALA A 89 14.85 -0.92 4.14
C ALA A 89 14.13 -1.13 5.49
N GLU A 90 14.52 -2.16 6.25
CA GLU A 90 13.97 -2.48 7.57
C GLU A 90 14.16 -1.31 8.55
N ASN A 91 15.39 -0.82 8.68
CA ASN A 91 15.70 0.27 9.60
C ASN A 91 14.89 1.53 9.26
N LYS A 92 14.85 1.90 7.97
CA LYS A 92 14.15 3.10 7.51
C LYS A 92 12.63 3.01 7.67
N GLN A 93 12.03 1.83 7.48
CA GLN A 93 10.56 1.69 7.42
C GLN A 93 9.96 1.20 8.74
N LEU A 94 10.69 0.41 9.52
CA LEU A 94 10.16 -0.19 10.76
C LEU A 94 10.72 0.46 12.02
N ARG A 95 11.95 0.99 11.99
CA ARG A 95 12.63 1.48 13.20
C ARG A 95 12.72 3.00 13.31
N GLY A 96 12.55 3.72 12.19
CA GLY A 96 12.61 5.18 12.12
C GLY A 96 14.02 5.68 11.95
#